data_AF-A0A7S3U3S0-F1
#
_entry.id   AF-A0A7S3U3S0-F1
#
_cell.length_a   1.000
_cell.length_b   1.000
_cell.length_c   1.000
_cell.angle_alpha   90.00
_cell.angle_beta   90.00
_cell.angle_gamma   90.00
#
_symmetry.space_group_name_H-M   'P 1'
#
loop_
_entity.id
_entity.type
_entity.pdbx_description
1 polymer ?
#
loop_
_entity_poly.entity_id
_entity_poly.type
_entity_poly.pdbx_seq_one_letter_code
_entity_poly.pdbx_strand_id
1 'polypeptide(L)'
;ATMNAFLKWLEKPETVKSYDTMHENIDRFISKANKTFEDRGFPLKLTNWFSVWSMLYTEPGRFHWMFQYYLKDAGVNLSWVGTGRLLFSLEWKQSDYDRLLE
;
A
#
# COMPACT_ATOMS: atom_id res chain seq x y z
N ALA A 1 1.16 -18.94 25.08
CA ALA A 1 -0.32 -18.80 24.97
C ALA A 1 -0.75 -17.80 23.89
N THR A 2 -0.08 -16.66 23.73
CA THR A 2 -0.44 -15.59 22.76
C THR A 2 -0.39 -16.03 21.29
N MET A 3 0.67 -16.72 20.87
CA MET A 3 0.77 -17.23 19.48
C MET A 3 -0.34 -18.23 19.12
N ASN A 4 -0.70 -19.12 20.05
CA ASN A 4 -1.80 -20.08 19.85
C ASN A 4 -3.16 -19.37 19.67
N ALA A 5 -3.40 -18.28 20.40
CA ALA A 5 -4.63 -17.49 20.22
C ALA A 5 -4.67 -16.83 18.84
N PHE A 6 -3.54 -16.29 18.37
CA PHE A 6 -3.41 -15.72 17.03
C PHE A 6 -3.66 -16.77 15.93
N LEU A 7 -3.02 -17.94 16.01
CA LEU A 7 -3.19 -18.99 15.00
C LEU A 7 -4.65 -19.49 14.93
N LYS A 8 -5.31 -19.67 16.08
CA LYS A 8 -6.73 -20.01 16.12
C LYS A 8 -7.64 -18.91 15.58
N TRP A 9 -7.25 -17.64 15.75
CA TRP A 9 -7.97 -16.51 15.16
C TRP A 9 -7.77 -16.46 13.64
N LEU A 10 -6.57 -16.78 13.15
CA LEU A 10 -6.22 -16.79 11.73
C LEU A 10 -7.03 -17.81 10.92
N GLU A 11 -7.36 -18.95 11.51
CA GLU A 11 -8.15 -20.02 10.88
C GLU A 11 -9.65 -19.73 10.80
N LYS A 12 -10.15 -18.68 11.47
CA LYS A 12 -11.57 -18.35 11.45
C LYS A 12 -12.00 -17.87 10.05
N PRO A 13 -13.17 -18.33 9.53
CA PRO A 13 -13.65 -17.91 8.22
C PRO A 13 -13.75 -16.39 8.05
N GLU A 14 -14.12 -15.66 9.11
CA GLU A 14 -14.24 -14.20 9.08
C GLU A 14 -12.87 -13.52 8.94
N THR A 15 -11.85 -14.08 9.60
CA THR A 15 -10.47 -13.57 9.51
C THR A 15 -9.89 -13.82 8.12
N VAL A 16 -10.05 -15.03 7.58
CA VAL A 16 -9.62 -15.36 6.21
C VAL A 16 -10.26 -14.39 5.21
N LYS A 17 -11.57 -14.20 5.29
CA LYS A 17 -12.31 -13.26 4.44
C LYS A 17 -11.81 -11.81 4.58
N SER A 18 -11.37 -11.41 5.78
CA SER A 18 -10.81 -10.07 6.00
C SER A 18 -9.49 -9.88 5.26
N TYR A 19 -8.62 -10.89 5.24
CA TYR A 19 -7.39 -10.86 4.45
C TYR A 19 -7.66 -10.87 2.94
N ASP A 20 -8.61 -11.68 2.46
CA ASP A 20 -9.02 -11.69 1.04
C ASP A 20 -9.52 -10.31 0.62
N THR A 21 -10.40 -9.70 1.43
CA THR A 21 -10.92 -8.35 1.19
C THR A 21 -9.81 -7.30 1.17
N MET A 22 -8.83 -7.41 2.08
CA MET A 22 -7.66 -6.52 2.10
C MET A 22 -6.86 -6.66 0.80
N HIS A 23 -6.57 -7.87 0.34
CA HIS A 23 -5.82 -8.08 -0.92
C HIS A 23 -6.56 -7.51 -2.13
N GLU A 24 -7.87 -7.77 -2.25
CA GLU A 24 -8.70 -7.21 -3.32
C GLU A 24 -8.70 -5.67 -3.34
N ASN A 25 -8.78 -5.04 -2.16
CA ASN A 25 -8.74 -3.58 -2.05
C ASN A 25 -7.37 -3.02 -2.46
N ILE A 26 -6.27 -3.68 -2.06
CA ILE A 26 -4.92 -3.26 -2.43
C ILE A 26 -4.72 -3.41 -3.95
N ASP A 27 -5.10 -4.52 -4.55
CA ASP A 27 -4.97 -4.73 -6.00
C ASP A 27 -5.75 -3.68 -6.80
N ARG A 28 -6.96 -3.35 -6.33
CA ARG A 28 -7.80 -2.29 -6.90
C ARG A 28 -7.15 -0.92 -6.77
N PHE A 29 -6.62 -0.60 -5.59
CA PHE A 29 -5.90 0.66 -5.34
C PHE A 29 -4.67 0.78 -6.25
N ILE A 30 -3.82 -0.25 -6.32
CA ILE A 30 -2.60 -0.26 -7.14
C ILE A 30 -2.95 -0.06 -8.61
N SER A 31 -3.97 -0.76 -9.11
CA SER A 31 -4.43 -0.62 -10.50
C SER A 31 -4.95 0.79 -10.80
N LYS A 32 -5.79 1.34 -9.91
CA LYS A 32 -6.36 2.70 -10.05
C LYS A 32 -5.28 3.77 -9.96
N ALA A 33 -4.35 3.65 -9.02
CA ALA A 33 -3.24 4.57 -8.84
C ALA A 33 -2.33 4.59 -10.07
N ASN A 34 -1.91 3.41 -10.54
CA ASN A 34 -1.06 3.30 -11.73
C ASN A 34 -1.72 3.89 -12.97
N LYS A 35 -3.01 3.61 -13.20
CA LYS A 35 -3.75 4.21 -14.32
C LYS A 35 -3.78 5.74 -14.21
N THR A 36 -4.01 6.26 -13.00
CA THR A 36 -4.03 7.71 -12.74
C THR A 36 -2.66 8.35 -12.99
N PHE A 37 -1.58 7.68 -12.57
CA PHE A 37 -0.22 8.16 -12.76
C PHE A 37 0.16 8.16 -14.24
N GLU A 38 -0.16 7.10 -14.97
CA GLU A 38 0.05 7.02 -16.41
C GLU A 38 -0.71 8.11 -17.17
N ASP A 39 -1.99 8.30 -16.88
CA ASP A 39 -2.83 9.31 -17.53
C ASP A 39 -2.34 10.74 -17.30
N ARG A 40 -1.71 10.99 -16.14
CA ARG A 40 -1.14 12.29 -15.78
C ARG A 40 0.34 12.44 -16.16
N GLY A 41 0.96 11.40 -16.71
CA GLY A 41 2.37 11.40 -17.06
C GLY A 41 3.31 11.48 -15.85
N PHE A 42 2.89 10.97 -14.69
CA PHE A 42 3.75 10.90 -13.51
C PHE A 42 4.75 9.74 -13.62
N PRO A 43 6.04 9.94 -13.34
CA PRO A 43 7.07 8.91 -13.49
C PRO A 43 7.10 7.93 -12.30
N LEU A 44 5.92 7.45 -11.89
CA LEU A 44 5.69 6.65 -10.68
C LEU A 44 4.80 5.45 -11.00
N LYS A 45 5.16 4.29 -10.46
CA LYS A 45 4.40 3.06 -10.52
C LYS A 45 4.39 2.38 -9.16
N LEU A 46 3.25 1.88 -8.75
CA LEU A 46 3.09 1.04 -7.57
C LEU A 46 3.07 -0.44 -7.98
N THR A 47 3.66 -1.28 -7.15
CA THR A 47 3.57 -2.73 -7.24
C THR A 47 3.28 -3.30 -5.87
N ASN A 48 2.62 -4.46 -5.80
CA ASN A 48 2.32 -5.13 -4.55
C ASN A 48 2.51 -6.64 -4.62
N TRP A 49 2.69 -7.21 -3.44
CA TRP A 49 2.63 -8.64 -3.17
C TRP A 49 1.86 -8.79 -1.85
N PHE A 50 0.59 -9.17 -1.94
CA PHE A 50 -0.35 -9.13 -0.81
C PHE A 50 -0.40 -7.73 -0.17
N SER A 51 -0.14 -7.63 1.14
CA SER A 51 -0.14 -6.38 1.90
C SER A 51 1.15 -5.55 1.77
N VAL A 52 2.20 -6.13 1.17
CA VAL A 52 3.46 -5.43 0.92
C VAL A 52 3.36 -4.71 -0.41
N TRP A 53 3.77 -3.45 -0.44
CA TRP A 53 3.81 -2.68 -1.69
C TRP A 53 5.08 -1.83 -1.78
N SER A 54 5.39 -1.40 -3.00
CA SER A 54 6.59 -0.63 -3.30
C SER A 54 6.27 0.47 -4.31
N MET A 55 7.02 1.57 -4.23
CA MET A 55 7.01 2.62 -5.24
C MET A 55 8.24 2.47 -6.14
N LEU A 56 7.99 2.43 -7.45
CA LEU A 56 8.97 2.33 -8.52
C LEU A 56 8.91 3.60 -9.35
N TYR A 57 10.06 4.15 -9.69
CA TYR A 57 10.13 5.28 -10.61
C TYR A 57 10.40 4.78 -12.02
N THR A 58 9.59 5.22 -12.98
CA THR A 58 9.69 4.77 -14.39
C THR A 58 10.74 5.53 -15.18
N GLU A 59 11.27 6.63 -14.61
CA GLU A 59 12.32 7.46 -15.20
C GLU A 59 13.44 7.74 -14.19
N PRO A 60 14.70 7.92 -14.65
CA PRO A 60 15.79 8.36 -13.78
C PRO A 60 15.51 9.73 -13.17
N GLY A 61 15.71 9.88 -11.85
CA GLY A 61 15.49 11.15 -11.17
C GLY A 61 16.35 11.28 -9.92
N ARG A 62 17.07 12.40 -9.79
CA ARG A 62 17.94 12.68 -8.63
C ARG A 62 17.16 13.06 -7.37
N PHE A 63 15.90 13.47 -7.55
CA PHE A 63 15.05 14.03 -6.48
C PHE A 63 13.87 13.13 -6.10
N HIS A 64 13.85 11.88 -6.57
CA HIS A 64 12.83 10.89 -6.19
C HIS A 64 12.71 10.70 -4.68
N TRP A 65 13.80 10.86 -3.94
CA TRP A 65 13.80 10.82 -2.48
C TRP A 65 12.96 11.94 -1.83
N MET A 66 12.64 13.04 -2.52
CA MET A 66 11.85 14.13 -1.93
C MET A 66 10.39 13.73 -1.75
N PHE A 67 9.86 12.84 -2.60
CA PHE A 67 8.45 12.46 -2.57
C PHE A 67 8.02 11.86 -1.22
N GLN A 68 8.86 11.02 -0.60
CA GLN A 68 8.58 10.48 0.75
C GLN A 68 8.46 11.58 1.83
N TYR A 69 9.13 12.72 1.67
CA TYR A 69 9.01 13.84 2.61
C TYR A 69 7.69 14.59 2.41
N TYR A 70 7.24 14.77 1.18
CA TYR A 70 5.91 15.31 0.90
C TYR A 70 4.80 14.39 1.40
N LEU A 71 4.96 13.08 1.23
CA LEU A 71 4.02 12.09 1.77
C LEU A 71 3.95 12.18 3.30
N LYS A 72 5.09 12.32 3.99
CA LYS A 72 5.10 12.56 5.44
C LYS A 72 4.37 13.85 5.82
N ASP A 73 4.63 14.94 5.12
CA ASP A 73 3.99 16.24 5.38
C ASP A 73 2.46 16.14 5.21
N ALA A 74 2.01 15.36 4.22
CA ALA A 74 0.61 15.00 4.01
C ALA A 74 0.05 13.97 5.01
N GLY A 75 0.83 13.55 6.02
CA GLY A 75 0.41 12.62 7.06
C GLY A 75 0.48 11.13 6.68
N VAL A 76 1.16 10.79 5.58
CA VAL A 76 1.40 9.41 5.16
C VAL A 76 2.68 8.89 5.81
N ASN A 77 2.52 7.93 6.73
CA ASN A 77 3.66 7.30 7.39
C ASN A 77 4.20 6.16 6.53
N LEU A 78 5.42 6.35 6.03
CA LEU A 78 6.16 5.35 5.25
C LEU A 78 7.28 4.70 6.06
N SER A 79 7.72 3.54 5.57
CA SER A 79 8.96 2.93 6.03
C SER A 79 10.16 3.81 5.69
N TRP A 80 10.97 4.17 6.68
CA TRP A 80 12.14 5.05 6.51
C TRP A 80 13.35 4.38 5.86
N VAL A 81 13.23 3.09 5.52
CA VAL A 81 14.28 2.33 4.81
C VAL A 81 14.13 2.40 3.28
N GLY A 82 13.32 3.34 2.77
CA GLY A 82 13.15 3.63 1.35
C GLY A 82 11.81 3.18 0.77
N THR A 83 11.72 3.18 -0.56
CA THR A 83 10.45 2.94 -1.28
C THR A 83 10.15 1.46 -1.56
N GLY A 84 11.02 0.55 -1.12
CA GLY A 84 10.98 -0.86 -1.50
C GLY A 84 10.06 -1.74 -0.67
N ARG A 85 9.69 -1.33 0.55
CA ARG A 85 8.86 -2.17 1.44
C ARG A 85 7.95 -1.33 2.33
N LEU A 86 6.77 -1.04 1.79
CA LEU A 86 5.66 -0.40 2.47
C LEU A 86 4.60 -1.45 2.80
N LEU A 87 3.74 -1.15 3.78
CA LEU A 87 2.78 -2.09 4.32
C LEU A 87 1.43 -1.42 4.51
N PHE A 88 0.37 -2.10 4.10
CA PHE A 88 -0.98 -1.79 4.56
C PHE A 88 -1.31 -2.64 5.79
N SER A 89 -2.06 -2.05 6.73
CA SER A 89 -2.63 -2.78 7.86
C SER A 89 -3.97 -3.40 7.46
N LEU A 90 -4.36 -4.50 8.13
CA LEU A 90 -5.66 -5.15 7.95
C LEU A 90 -6.85 -4.21 8.22
N GLU A 91 -6.63 -3.15 9.00
CA GLU A 91 -7.66 -2.15 9.36
C GLU A 91 -8.04 -1.22 8.19
N TRP A 92 -7.27 -1.18 7.10
CA TRP A 92 -7.52 -0.28 5.98
C TRP A 92 -8.79 -0.66 5.23
N LYS A 93 -9.64 0.33 5.01
CA LYS A 93 -10.88 0.21 4.22
C LYS A 93 -10.69 0.89 2.88
N GLN A 94 -11.60 0.60 1.94
CA GLN A 94 -11.60 1.21 0.61
C GLN A 94 -11.47 2.74 0.65
N SER A 95 -12.15 3.40 1.59
CA SER A 95 -12.07 4.86 1.78
C SER A 95 -10.67 5.37 2.13
N ASP A 96 -9.86 4.59 2.85
CA ASP A 96 -8.50 4.98 3.21
C ASP A 96 -7.59 4.95 1.99
N TYR A 97 -7.77 3.97 1.10
CA TYR A 97 -7.05 3.89 -0.17
C TYR A 97 -7.44 5.00 -1.13
N ASP A 98 -8.74 5.34 -1.19
CA ASP A 98 -9.22 6.45 -2.01
C ASP A 98 -8.64 7.79 -1.51
N ARG A 99 -8.68 8.03 -0.20
CA ARG A 99 -8.07 9.21 0.43
C ARG A 99 -6.56 9.30 0.18
N LEU A 100 -5.86 8.16 0.12
CA LEU A 100 -4.42 8.13 -0.18
C LEU A 100 -4.09 8.54 -1.62
N LEU A 101 -5.03 8.37 -2.56
CA LEU A 101 -4.84 8.69 -3.97
C LEU A 101 -5.24 10.13 -4.35
N GLU A 102 -5.98 10.82 -3.49
CA GLU A 102 -6.38 12.23 -3.65
C GLU A 102 -5.19 13.20 -3.54
#